data_AF-B2UJB8-F1
#
_entry.id   AF-B2UJB8-F1
#
_cell.length_a   1.000
_cell.length_b   1.000
_cell.length_c   1.000
_cell.angle_alpha   90.00
_cell.angle_beta   90.00
_cell.angle_gamma   90.00
#
_symmetry.space_group_name_H-M   'P 1'
#
loop_
_entity.id
_entity.type
_entity.pdbx_description
1 polymer ?
#
loop_
_entity_poly.entity_id
_entity_poly.type
_entity_poly.pdbx_seq_one_letter_code
_entity_poly.pdbx_strand_id
1 'polypeptide(L)'
;MSFGPATPVYLQSSATLIRWRVFETETGERHFAGYCTESGHGRVTSAITSFDLQTGIGISSSGRAYQLRGKSQFDDDADYVWVLWSLYNRVEWSKDVSHEYRALDVGEP
;
A
#
# COMPACT_ATOMS: atom_id res chain seq x y z
N MET A 1 -39.63 -3.33 0.64
CA MET A 1 -38.27 -3.84 0.39
C MET A 1 -37.42 -2.63 0.05
N SER A 2 -36.55 -2.20 0.95
CA SER A 2 -35.73 -1.00 0.75
C SER A 2 -34.30 -1.45 0.52
N PHE A 3 -33.78 -1.21 -0.68
CA PHE A 3 -32.35 -1.37 -0.96
C PHE A 3 -31.64 -0.15 -0.37
N GLY A 4 -30.74 -0.38 0.60
CA GLY A 4 -29.89 0.69 1.14
C GLY A 4 -29.00 1.30 0.05
N PRO A 5 -28.48 2.52 0.24
CA PRO A 5 -27.62 3.15 -0.76
C PRO A 5 -26.42 2.26 -1.06
N ALA A 6 -26.24 1.91 -2.33
CA ALA A 6 -25.06 1.18 -2.77
C ALA A 6 -23.83 2.03 -2.47
N THR A 7 -22.91 1.50 -1.66
CA THR A 7 -21.60 2.11 -1.46
C THR A 7 -20.97 2.35 -2.83
N PRO A 8 -20.48 3.55 -3.15
CA PRO A 8 -19.89 3.81 -4.45
C PRO A 8 -18.77 2.81 -4.76
N VAL A 9 -18.74 2.27 -5.97
CA VAL A 9 -17.83 1.18 -6.38
C VAL A 9 -16.34 1.52 -6.16
N TYR A 10 -15.96 2.80 -6.17
CA TYR A 10 -14.59 3.22 -5.86
C TYR A 10 -14.20 3.05 -4.37
N LEU A 11 -15.16 2.96 -3.45
CA LEU A 11 -14.92 2.57 -2.06
C LEU A 11 -14.70 1.05 -1.91
N GLN A 12 -15.02 0.25 -2.93
CA GLN A 12 -14.89 -1.21 -2.91
C GLN A 12 -13.51 -1.72 -3.35
N SER A 13 -12.65 -0.84 -3.88
CA SER A 13 -11.28 -1.17 -4.29
C SER A 13 -10.22 -0.71 -3.28
N SER A 14 -10.61 -0.60 -2.01
CA SER A 14 -9.69 -0.33 -0.91
C SER A 14 -9.03 -1.62 -0.41
N ALA A 15 -7.73 -1.59 -0.13
CA ALA A 15 -7.04 -2.68 0.56
C ALA A 15 -6.21 -2.15 1.73
N THR A 16 -6.02 -2.97 2.75
CA THR A 16 -5.28 -2.63 3.95
C THR A 16 -3.93 -3.33 3.92
N LEU A 17 -2.86 -2.53 4.05
CA LEU A 17 -1.50 -3.02 4.14
C LEU A 17 -1.00 -2.91 5.57
N ILE A 18 -0.61 -4.04 6.14
CA ILE A 18 0.15 -4.12 7.39
C ILE A 18 1.58 -4.53 7.08
N ARG A 19 2.49 -4.34 8.05
CA ARG A 19 3.91 -4.69 7.90
C ARG A 19 4.45 -4.19 6.56
N TRP A 20 4.19 -2.91 6.34
CA TRP A 20 4.37 -2.25 5.07
C TRP A 20 5.70 -1.49 5.04
N ARG A 21 6.18 -1.22 3.83
CA ARG A 21 7.24 -0.28 3.51
C ARG A 21 6.85 0.53 2.26
N VAL A 22 7.46 1.69 2.11
CA VAL A 22 7.34 2.53 0.92
C VAL A 22 8.70 2.64 0.25
N PHE A 23 8.72 2.33 -1.03
CA PHE A 23 9.93 2.41 -1.84
C PHE A 23 9.79 3.49 -2.89
N GLU A 24 10.80 4.34 -3.00
CA GLU A 24 10.97 5.30 -4.09
C GLU A 24 11.95 4.70 -5.11
N THR A 25 11.58 4.66 -6.39
CA THR A 25 12.40 4.16 -7.49
C THR A 25 13.28 5.27 -8.08
N GLU A 26 14.16 4.91 -9.02
CA GLU A 26 14.99 5.84 -9.79
C GLU A 26 14.18 6.85 -10.63
N THR A 27 12.93 6.53 -10.96
CA THR A 27 12.01 7.44 -11.66
C THR A 27 11.31 8.44 -10.72
N GLY A 28 11.55 8.32 -9.41
CA GLY A 28 10.87 9.11 -8.38
C GLY A 28 9.46 8.61 -8.06
N GLU A 29 9.04 7.48 -8.64
CA GLU A 29 7.76 6.86 -8.32
C GLU A 29 7.81 6.16 -6.97
N ARG A 30 6.73 6.30 -6.20
CA ARG A 30 6.63 5.70 -4.87
C ARG A 30 5.65 4.55 -4.87
N HIS A 31 6.01 3.43 -4.27
CA HIS A 31 5.19 2.22 -4.25
C HIS A 31 5.06 1.71 -2.83
N PHE A 32 3.85 1.28 -2.46
CA PHE A 32 3.66 0.57 -1.20
C PHE A 32 3.93 -0.92 -1.43
N ALA A 33 4.72 -1.51 -0.55
CA ALA A 33 4.93 -2.95 -0.46
C ALA A 33 4.53 -3.41 0.94
N GLY A 34 3.63 -4.37 1.06
CA GLY A 34 3.16 -4.82 2.39
C GLY A 34 2.29 -6.06 2.32
N TYR A 35 1.95 -6.60 3.49
CA TYR A 35 1.03 -7.71 3.61
C TYR A 35 -0.41 -7.21 3.50
N CYS A 36 -1.11 -7.66 2.46
CA CYS A 36 -2.49 -7.25 2.19
C CYS A 36 -3.46 -8.15 2.96
N THR A 37 -4.13 -7.58 3.97
CA THR A 37 -4.97 -8.35 4.90
C THR A 37 -6.15 -9.05 4.22
N GLU A 38 -6.69 -8.43 3.18
CA GLU A 38 -7.86 -8.92 2.44
C GLU A 38 -7.50 -10.08 1.50
N SER A 39 -6.26 -10.13 0.99
CA SER A 39 -5.81 -11.22 0.11
C SER A 39 -4.91 -12.24 0.80
N GLY A 40 -4.43 -11.96 2.01
CA GLY A 40 -3.62 -12.89 2.79
C GLY A 40 -2.18 -13.10 2.30
N HIS A 41 -1.65 -12.20 1.47
CA HIS A 41 -0.32 -12.31 0.86
C HIS A 41 0.34 -10.94 0.66
N GLY A 42 1.66 -10.94 0.42
CA GLY A 42 2.43 -9.76 0.03
C GLY A 42 1.87 -9.11 -1.25
N ARG A 43 1.91 -7.77 -1.30
CA ARG A 43 1.43 -6.96 -2.42
C ARG A 43 2.32 -5.74 -2.63
N VAL A 44 2.51 -5.39 -3.90
CA VAL A 44 3.10 -4.11 -4.33
C VAL A 44 2.05 -3.31 -5.10
N THR A 45 1.91 -2.03 -4.80
CA THR A 45 0.95 -1.15 -5.48
C THR A 45 1.54 -0.55 -6.75
N SER A 46 0.68 -0.05 -7.65
CA SER A 46 1.14 0.92 -8.65
C SER A 46 1.58 2.23 -7.97
N ALA A 47 2.22 3.13 -8.72
CA ALA A 47 2.78 4.36 -8.20
C ALA A 47 1.75 5.15 -7.38
N ILE A 48 2.14 5.64 -6.20
CA ILE A 48 1.31 6.41 -5.29
C ILE A 48 1.31 7.86 -5.75
N THR A 49 0.11 8.38 -6.03
CA THR A 49 -0.10 9.74 -6.55
C THR A 49 -0.50 10.72 -5.47
N SER A 50 -1.06 10.22 -4.36
CA SER A 50 -1.43 11.05 -3.21
C SER A 50 -1.41 10.22 -1.93
N PHE A 51 -1.12 10.86 -0.81
CA PHE A 51 -1.16 10.26 0.52
C PHE A 51 -1.69 11.25 1.56
N ASP A 52 -2.62 10.79 2.38
CA ASP A 52 -3.17 11.55 3.50
C ASP A 52 -2.58 11.06 4.82
N LEU A 53 -1.75 11.90 5.45
CA LEU A 53 -1.09 11.62 6.73
C LEU A 53 -2.06 11.52 7.92
N GLN A 54 -3.27 12.10 7.81
CA GLN A 54 -4.27 12.04 8.87
C GLN A 54 -4.99 10.69 8.88
N THR A 55 -5.28 10.15 7.69
CA THR A 55 -6.04 8.90 7.53
C THR A 55 -5.17 7.68 7.23
N GLY A 56 -3.90 7.88 6.90
CA GLY A 56 -2.97 6.82 6.48
C GLY A 56 -3.37 6.20 5.13
N ILE A 57 -4.12 6.92 4.30
CA ILE A 57 -4.63 6.42 3.02
C ILE A 57 -3.78 6.98 1.87
N GLY A 58 -3.27 6.09 1.02
CA GLY A 58 -2.65 6.45 -0.26
C GLY A 58 -3.52 6.07 -1.45
N ILE A 59 -3.50 6.90 -2.48
CA ILE A 59 -4.15 6.63 -3.76
C ILE A 59 -3.07 6.27 -4.77
N SER A 60 -3.25 5.13 -5.44
CA SER A 60 -2.36 4.70 -6.51
C SER A 60 -2.78 5.28 -7.86
N SER A 61 -1.89 5.23 -8.85
CA SER A 61 -2.11 5.69 -10.22
C SER A 61 -3.26 4.97 -10.93
N SER A 62 -3.58 3.76 -10.49
CA SER A 62 -4.76 3.00 -10.91
C SER A 62 -6.08 3.46 -10.26
N GLY A 63 -6.04 4.46 -9.38
CA GLY A 63 -7.19 4.97 -8.65
C GLY A 63 -7.63 4.14 -7.45
N ARG A 64 -6.83 3.14 -7.03
CA ARG A 64 -7.13 2.31 -5.86
C ARG A 64 -6.65 2.98 -4.58
N ALA A 65 -7.42 2.83 -3.51
CA ALA A 65 -7.07 3.32 -2.19
C ALA A 65 -6.38 2.23 -1.38
N TYR A 66 -5.30 2.57 -0.67
CA TYR A 66 -4.59 1.68 0.23
C TYR A 66 -4.45 2.32 1.60
N GLN A 67 -4.95 1.64 2.63
CA GLN A 67 -4.79 2.10 4.01
C GLN A 67 -3.56 1.42 4.63
N LEU A 68 -2.61 2.23 5.10
CA LEU A 68 -1.47 1.76 5.88
C LEU A 68 -1.87 1.62 7.34
N ARG A 69 -1.70 0.43 7.90
CA ARG A 69 -1.96 0.15 9.32
C ARG A 69 -0.76 -0.46 10.03
N GLY A 70 -0.63 -0.10 11.30
CA GLY A 70 0.47 -0.54 12.15
C GLY A 70 1.81 0.04 11.71
N LYS A 71 2.87 -0.33 12.42
CA LYS A 71 4.21 0.19 12.14
C LYS A 71 4.72 -0.32 10.78
N SER A 72 5.47 0.54 10.10
CA SER A 72 6.33 0.11 9.01
C SER A 72 7.32 -0.92 9.55
N GLN A 73 7.32 -2.11 8.97
CA GLN A 73 8.28 -3.16 9.30
C GLN A 73 8.56 -4.03 8.08
N PHE A 74 9.66 -4.77 8.17
CA PHE A 74 9.94 -5.86 7.25
C PHE A 74 8.93 -7.01 7.39
N ASP A 75 8.59 -7.62 6.26
CA ASP A 75 7.74 -8.80 6.11
C ASP A 75 8.29 -9.60 4.93
N ASP A 76 8.53 -10.89 5.13
CA ASP A 76 9.18 -11.76 4.14
C ASP A 76 8.37 -11.86 2.84
N ASP A 77 7.05 -12.00 2.93
CA ASP A 77 6.16 -12.09 1.77
C ASP A 77 6.14 -10.77 1.00
N ALA A 78 6.03 -9.64 1.70
CA ALA A 78 6.03 -8.32 1.10
C ALA A 78 7.37 -7.99 0.42
N ASP A 79 8.50 -8.33 1.05
CA ASP A 79 9.83 -8.13 0.48
C ASP A 79 10.05 -9.02 -0.75
N TYR A 80 9.65 -10.29 -0.67
CA TYR A 80 9.73 -11.22 -1.80
C TYR A 80 8.96 -10.69 -3.02
N VAL A 81 7.72 -10.23 -2.80
CA VAL A 81 6.91 -9.65 -3.88
C VAL A 81 7.51 -8.34 -4.39
N TRP A 82 8.11 -7.51 -3.53
CA TRP A 82 8.83 -6.30 -3.94
C TRP A 82 10.01 -6.62 -4.87
N VAL A 83 10.83 -7.62 -4.52
CA VAL A 83 11.97 -8.05 -5.34
C VAL A 83 11.50 -8.54 -6.71
N LEU A 84 10.49 -9.43 -6.76
CA LEU A 84 9.95 -9.91 -8.03
C LEU A 84 9.34 -8.80 -8.89
N TRP A 85 8.59 -7.90 -8.25
CA TRP A 85 7.98 -6.77 -8.93
C TRP A 85 9.06 -5.82 -9.49
N SER A 86 10.10 -5.54 -8.74
CA SER A 86 11.23 -4.70 -9.17
C SER A 86 11.95 -5.30 -10.37
N LEU A 87 12.20 -6.61 -10.36
CA LEU A 87 12.80 -7.33 -11.49
C LEU A 87 11.92 -7.26 -12.75
N TYR A 88 10.61 -7.48 -12.59
CA TYR A 88 9.67 -7.43 -13.72
C TYR A 88 9.57 -6.03 -14.34
N ASN A 89 9.56 -4.99 -13.51
CA ASN A 89 9.44 -3.60 -13.94
C ASN A 89 10.79 -2.94 -14.24
N ARG A 90 11.90 -3.68 -14.12
CA ARG A 90 13.28 -3.20 -14.34
C ARG A 90 13.65 -1.99 -13.48
N VAL A 91 13.21 -1.99 -12.23
CA VAL A 91 13.66 -1.03 -11.21
C VAL A 91 15.12 -1.35 -10.89
N GLU A 92 16.03 -0.48 -11.29
CA GLU A 92 17.47 -0.67 -11.08
C GLU A 92 17.91 -0.29 -9.67
N TRP A 93 17.23 0.70 -9.08
CA TRP A 93 17.53 1.18 -7.75
C TRP A 93 16.26 1.64 -7.04
N SER A 94 16.21 1.38 -5.73
CA SER A 94 15.15 1.91 -4.88
C SER A 94 15.67 2.27 -3.50
N LYS A 95 14.94 3.17 -2.85
CA LYS A 95 15.19 3.61 -1.48
C LYS A 95 13.95 3.41 -0.62
N ASP A 96 14.15 2.90 0.58
CA ASP A 96 13.11 2.87 1.60
C ASP A 96 12.87 4.29 2.14
N VAL A 97 11.66 4.81 1.88
CA VAL A 97 11.18 6.13 2.31
C VAL A 97 10.01 6.00 3.30
N SER A 98 9.86 4.85 3.95
CA SER A 98 8.72 4.57 4.85
C SER A 98 8.60 5.57 6.00
N HIS A 99 9.70 6.19 6.41
CA HIS A 99 9.76 7.23 7.43
C HIS A 99 9.01 8.52 7.06
N GLU A 100 8.72 8.75 5.78
CA GLU A 100 7.91 9.89 5.29
C GLU A 100 6.40 9.63 5.41
N TYR A 101 6.01 8.40 5.74
CA TYR A 101 4.63 7.94 5.76
C TYR A 101 4.17 7.63 7.19
N ARG A 102 2.89 7.87 7.46
CA ARG A 102 2.25 7.58 8.74
C ARG A 102 1.11 6.60 8.56
N ALA A 103 1.15 5.50 9.30
CA ALA A 103 0.02 4.58 9.41
C ALA A 103 -0.86 4.94 10.61
N LEU A 104 -2.11 4.50 10.53
CA LEU A 104 -2.97 4.43 11.70
C LEU A 104 -2.56 3.23 12.55
N ASP A 105 -2.64 3.37 13.87
CA ASP A 105 -2.42 2.24 14.76
C ASP A 105 -3.42 1.12 14.44
N VAL A 106 -2.94 -0.12 14.49
CA VAL A 106 -3.83 -1.26 14.65
C VAL A 106 -4.35 -1.11 16.06
N GLY A 107 -5.63 -0.75 16.22
CA GLY A 107 -6.26 -0.82 17.54
C GLY A 107 -5.99 -2.22 18.09
N GLU A 108 -5.36 -2.28 19.28
CA GLU A 108 -5.22 -3.55 19.99
C GLU A 108 -6.62 -4.20 20.12
N PRO A 109 -6.71 -5.53 19.97
CA PRO A 109 -7.98 -6.25 20.07
C PRO A 109 -8.69 -6.04 21.42
#